data_AF-D4XRA6-F1
#
_entry.id   AF-D4XRA6-F1
#
_cell.length_a   1.000
_cell.length_b   1.000
_cell.length_c   1.000
_cell.angle_alpha   90.00
_cell.angle_beta   90.00
_cell.angle_gamma   90.00
#
_symmetry.space_group_name_H-M   'P 1'
#
loop_
_entity.id
_entity.type
_entity.pdbx_description
1 polymer ?
#
loop_
_entity_poly.entity_id
_entity_poly.type
_entity_poly.pdbx_seq_one_letter_code
_entity_poly.pdbx_strand_id
1 'polypeptide(L)'
;MSKLAYLILLIISPVIHAGYDVHITKKEFYFNEGECITLAEWQSYMKTDPSVIVDPQNSEQGFIVSINKQVFPLWYSYDSCDLTTKNPSLEAITKMIEIAKRLNATVQGDEAEIYIAPDNVIRK
;
A
#
# COMPACT_ATOMS: atom_id res chain seq x y z
N MET A 1 30.10 9.60 51.44
CA MET A 1 30.04 10.67 50.43
C MET A 1 29.58 10.07 49.11
N SER A 2 28.40 10.51 48.67
CA SER A 2 27.78 10.43 47.33
C SER A 2 28.25 9.33 46.35
N LYS A 3 27.38 8.33 46.12
CA LYS A 3 27.18 7.72 44.80
C LYS A 3 25.68 7.62 44.53
N LEU A 4 25.03 8.78 44.45
CA LEU A 4 23.69 8.90 43.90
C LEU A 4 23.81 9.45 42.48
N ALA A 5 22.86 9.04 41.63
CA ALA A 5 22.67 9.43 40.23
C ALA A 5 23.54 8.66 39.23
N TYR A 6 22.95 7.62 38.65
CA TYR A 6 22.79 7.46 37.20
C TYR A 6 22.20 6.07 36.95
N LEU A 7 20.88 5.90 37.15
CA LEU A 7 20.20 4.73 36.60
C LEU A 7 18.68 4.89 36.48
N ILE A 8 18.19 6.00 35.93
CA ILE A 8 16.80 6.03 35.42
C ILE A 8 16.77 6.89 34.15
N LEU A 9 17.08 6.27 33.00
CA LEU A 9 16.86 6.88 31.67
C LEU A 9 16.75 5.80 30.57
N LEU A 10 16.07 4.69 30.86
CA LEU A 10 15.80 3.60 29.89
C LEU A 10 14.34 3.11 29.95
N ILE A 11 13.42 4.04 30.05
CA ILE A 11 11.98 3.81 29.90
C ILE A 11 11.53 5.17 29.37
N ILE A 12 11.26 5.39 28.08
CA ILE A 12 10.16 4.84 27.29
C ILE A 12 10.56 5.09 25.82
N SER A 13 11.14 4.11 25.12
CA SER A 13 11.08 4.16 23.66
C SER A 13 9.72 3.60 23.28
N PRO A 14 8.81 4.36 22.64
CA PRO A 14 7.65 3.74 22.04
C PRO A 14 8.16 2.70 21.05
N VAL A 15 7.62 1.49 21.12
CA VAL A 15 7.88 0.49 20.09
C VAL A 15 7.41 1.12 18.78
N ILE A 16 8.35 1.49 17.91
CA ILE A 16 8.04 1.97 16.57
C ILE A 16 7.54 0.73 15.83
N HIS A 17 6.23 0.62 15.65
CA HIS A 17 5.67 -0.37 14.75
C HIS A 17 6.03 0.07 13.34
N ALA A 18 6.91 -0.68 12.66
CA ALA A 18 7.15 -0.46 11.24
C ALA A 18 5.80 -0.62 10.53
N GLY A 19 5.40 0.38 9.75
CA GLY A 19 4.12 0.28 9.06
C GLY A 19 4.24 -0.63 7.83
N TYR A 20 3.19 -1.39 7.59
CA TYR A 20 3.10 -2.45 6.59
C TYR A 20 2.52 -1.92 5.29
N ASP A 21 3.21 -2.13 4.17
CA ASP A 21 2.78 -1.72 2.85
C ASP A 21 2.14 -2.88 2.09
N VAL A 22 1.17 -2.53 1.23
CA VAL A 22 0.50 -3.47 0.34
C VAL A 22 0.56 -2.90 -1.07
N HIS A 23 0.91 -3.76 -2.01
CA HIS A 23 1.21 -3.43 -3.39
C HIS A 23 0.19 -4.06 -4.33
N ILE A 24 -0.16 -3.33 -5.39
CA ILE A 24 -0.77 -3.88 -6.60
C ILE A 24 0.32 -3.99 -7.64
N THR A 25 0.62 -5.21 -8.09
CA THR A 25 1.75 -5.48 -8.99
C THR A 25 1.43 -6.56 -10.01
N LYS A 26 1.97 -6.42 -11.24
CA LYS A 26 1.93 -7.46 -12.28
C LYS A 26 3.12 -8.41 -12.22
N LYS A 27 4.12 -8.11 -11.39
CA LYS A 27 5.31 -8.93 -11.20
C LYS A 27 4.97 -10.19 -10.40
N GLU A 28 5.88 -11.16 -10.41
CA GLU A 28 5.77 -12.31 -9.52
C GLU A 28 5.90 -11.91 -8.04
N PHE A 29 6.80 -10.96 -7.76
CA PHE A 29 7.01 -10.32 -6.48
C PHE A 29 7.17 -8.82 -6.71
N TYR A 30 6.60 -7.97 -5.85
CA TYR A 30 6.59 -6.51 -6.03
C TYR A 30 8.00 -5.91 -6.15
N PHE A 31 8.98 -6.52 -5.49
CA PHE A 31 10.38 -6.11 -5.50
C PHE A 31 11.19 -6.67 -6.68
N ASN A 32 10.59 -7.48 -7.55
CA ASN A 32 11.26 -7.93 -8.77
C ASN A 32 11.19 -6.88 -9.88
N GLU A 33 12.03 -7.07 -10.88
CA GLU A 33 11.80 -6.49 -12.21
C GLU A 33 10.71 -7.29 -12.94
N GLY A 34 9.94 -6.66 -13.83
CA GLY A 34 8.92 -7.38 -14.59
C GLY A 34 7.92 -6.52 -15.33
N GLU A 35 6.76 -7.10 -15.60
CA GLU A 35 5.66 -6.40 -16.28
C GLU A 35 5.18 -5.20 -15.43
N CYS A 36 5.00 -4.06 -16.08
CA CYS A 36 4.60 -2.80 -15.45
C CYS A 36 3.09 -2.59 -15.53
N ILE A 37 2.50 -2.07 -14.44
CA ILE A 37 1.26 -1.29 -14.55
C ILE A 37 1.69 0.07 -15.11
N THR A 38 1.45 0.31 -16.40
CA THR A 38 1.90 1.57 -17.01
C THR A 38 1.06 2.75 -16.53
N LEU A 39 1.63 3.96 -16.51
CA LEU A 39 0.85 5.16 -16.17
C LEU A 39 -0.38 5.32 -17.07
N ALA A 40 -0.28 5.01 -18.36
CA ALA A 40 -1.40 5.09 -19.30
C ALA A 40 -2.51 4.09 -18.95
N GLU A 41 -2.14 2.87 -18.55
CA GLU A 41 -3.08 1.85 -18.08
C GLU A 41 -3.77 2.28 -16.78
N TRP A 42 -3.00 2.80 -15.81
CA TRP A 42 -3.53 3.34 -14.56
C TRP A 42 -4.51 4.50 -14.80
N GLN A 43 -4.11 5.47 -15.63
CA GLN A 43 -4.98 6.59 -16.02
C GLN A 43 -6.24 6.12 -16.76
N SER A 44 -6.15 5.05 -17.56
CA SER A 44 -7.32 4.45 -18.21
C SER A 44 -8.26 3.82 -17.18
N TYR A 45 -7.73 3.12 -16.18
CA TYR A 45 -8.53 2.57 -15.08
C TYR A 45 -9.29 3.67 -14.32
N MET A 46 -8.61 4.76 -13.95
CA MET A 46 -9.21 5.86 -13.20
C MET A 46 -10.44 6.48 -13.89
N LYS A 47 -10.45 6.50 -15.23
CA LYS A 47 -11.62 6.98 -16.01
C LYS A 47 -12.85 6.09 -15.85
N THR A 48 -12.65 4.83 -15.46
CA THR A 48 -13.73 3.85 -15.26
C THR A 48 -14.21 3.77 -13.82
N ASP A 49 -13.44 4.30 -12.87
CA ASP A 49 -13.71 4.19 -11.45
C ASP A 49 -13.64 5.55 -10.74
N PRO A 50 -14.78 6.23 -10.56
CA PRO A 50 -14.82 7.57 -9.96
C PRO A 50 -14.49 7.58 -8.46
N SER A 51 -14.31 6.42 -7.82
CA SER A 51 -13.86 6.34 -6.43
C SER A 51 -12.37 6.68 -6.26
N VAL A 52 -11.60 6.69 -7.35
CA VAL A 52 -10.18 7.03 -7.36
C VAL A 52 -9.98 8.42 -7.96
N ILE A 53 -9.45 9.34 -7.15
CA ILE A 53 -9.19 10.73 -7.55
C ILE A 53 -7.71 11.07 -7.38
N VAL A 54 -7.21 11.99 -8.20
CA VAL A 54 -5.86 12.55 -8.03
C VAL A 54 -5.81 13.36 -6.74
N ASP A 55 -4.70 13.28 -6.01
CA ASP A 55 -4.42 14.06 -4.80
C ASP A 55 -3.29 15.06 -5.04
N PRO A 56 -3.58 16.18 -5.73
CA PRO A 56 -2.56 17.15 -6.12
C PRO A 56 -1.96 17.92 -4.93
N GLN A 57 -2.54 17.82 -3.73
CA GLN A 57 -2.02 18.50 -2.56
C GLN A 57 -0.84 17.75 -1.93
N ASN A 58 -0.77 16.43 -2.10
CA ASN A 58 0.28 15.61 -1.49
C ASN A 58 1.38 15.23 -2.50
N SER A 59 1.03 14.75 -3.70
CA SER A 59 2.00 14.50 -4.77
C SER A 59 1.33 14.27 -6.13
N GLU A 60 2.09 14.45 -7.21
CA GLU A 60 1.63 14.06 -8.57
C GLU A 60 1.46 12.54 -8.72
N GLN A 61 2.09 11.77 -7.84
CA GLN A 61 1.97 10.31 -7.70
C GLN A 61 0.85 9.89 -6.74
N GLY A 62 0.21 10.86 -6.09
CA GLY A 62 -0.74 10.65 -5.01
C GLY A 62 -2.16 10.55 -5.54
N PHE A 63 -2.86 9.54 -5.07
CA PHE A 63 -4.28 9.34 -5.33
C PHE A 63 -5.00 9.12 -4.02
N ILE A 64 -6.25 9.56 -3.97
CA ILE A 64 -7.17 9.26 -2.86
C ILE A 64 -8.22 8.30 -3.40
N VAL A 65 -8.45 7.23 -2.64
CA VAL A 65 -9.53 6.27 -2.89
C VAL A 65 -10.61 6.48 -1.84
N SER A 66 -11.83 6.77 -2.29
CA SER A 66 -13.00 7.01 -1.44
C SER A 66 -14.07 5.96 -1.69
N ILE A 67 -14.24 5.02 -0.75
CA ILE A 67 -15.20 3.92 -0.82
C ILE A 67 -16.01 3.86 0.47
N ASN A 68 -17.32 3.67 0.37
CA ASN A 68 -18.22 3.60 1.53
C ASN A 68 -18.00 4.77 2.52
N LYS A 69 -17.47 4.48 3.72
CA LYS A 69 -17.13 5.45 4.78
C LYS A 69 -15.62 5.59 5.00
N GLN A 70 -14.82 5.06 4.09
CA GLN A 70 -13.36 5.06 4.19
C GLN A 70 -12.73 5.87 3.06
N VAL A 71 -11.68 6.59 3.43
CA VAL A 71 -10.80 7.31 2.51
C VAL A 71 -9.39 6.84 2.83
N PHE A 72 -8.63 6.41 1.82
CA PHE A 72 -7.24 6.01 1.99
C PHE A 72 -6.37 6.47 0.81
N PRO A 73 -5.08 6.74 1.05
CA PRO A 73 -4.16 7.12 0.00
C PRO A 73 -3.71 5.90 -0.81
N LEU A 74 -3.46 6.11 -2.09
CA LEU A 74 -2.82 5.14 -2.98
C LEU A 74 -1.75 5.88 -3.76
N TRP A 75 -0.54 5.32 -3.85
CA TRP A 75 0.59 5.95 -4.50
C TRP A 75 1.04 5.13 -5.71
N TYR A 76 1.26 5.80 -6.84
CA TYR A 76 1.86 5.18 -8.02
C TYR A 76 3.38 5.37 -8.02
N SER A 77 4.13 4.29 -8.11
CA SER A 77 5.59 4.31 -8.24
C SER A 77 6.00 4.36 -9.71
N TYR A 78 6.69 5.44 -10.12
CA TYR A 78 7.24 5.55 -11.47
C TYR A 78 8.37 4.57 -11.74
N ASP A 79 9.19 4.29 -10.73
CA ASP A 79 10.36 3.43 -10.86
C ASP A 79 9.96 1.95 -10.86
N SER A 80 9.04 1.56 -9.96
CA SER A 80 8.63 0.17 -9.82
C SER A 80 7.38 -0.20 -10.62
N CYS A 81 6.64 0.77 -11.16
CA CYS A 81 5.37 0.56 -11.86
C CYS A 81 4.29 -0.15 -11.01
N ASP A 82 4.28 0.07 -9.70
CA ASP A 82 3.33 -0.54 -8.76
C ASP A 82 2.45 0.54 -8.09
N LEU A 83 1.29 0.12 -7.58
CA LEU A 83 0.45 0.96 -6.73
C LEU A 83 0.57 0.50 -5.28
N THR A 84 0.81 1.40 -4.33
CA THR A 84 1.06 1.04 -2.94
C THR A 84 0.16 1.83 -1.99
N THR A 85 -0.24 1.21 -0.88
CA THR A 85 -0.84 1.90 0.27
C THR A 85 -0.26 1.34 1.57
N LYS A 86 -0.41 2.09 2.67
CA LYS A 86 0.19 1.78 3.97
C LYS A 86 -0.88 1.46 5.00
N ASN A 87 -0.73 0.33 5.67
CA ASN A 87 -1.64 -0.21 6.69
C ASN A 87 -3.11 -0.21 6.24
N PRO A 88 -3.46 -0.78 5.07
CA PRO A 88 -4.84 -0.76 4.59
C PRO A 88 -5.77 -1.55 5.51
N SER A 89 -7.02 -1.09 5.61
CA SER A 89 -8.11 -1.88 6.18
C SER A 89 -8.50 -3.04 5.25
N LEU A 90 -9.37 -3.94 5.74
CA LEU A 90 -9.98 -4.98 4.91
C LEU A 90 -10.80 -4.41 3.74
N GLU A 91 -11.47 -3.28 3.95
CA GLU A 91 -12.26 -2.59 2.92
C GLU A 91 -11.34 -2.00 1.85
N ALA A 92 -10.19 -1.42 2.24
CA ALA A 92 -9.17 -0.96 1.30
C ALA A 92 -8.55 -2.14 0.52
N ILE A 93 -8.21 -3.25 1.19
CA ILE A 93 -7.71 -4.46 0.50
C ILE A 93 -8.75 -5.00 -0.50
N THR A 94 -10.04 -5.00 -0.14
CA THR A 94 -11.12 -5.37 -1.07
C THR A 94 -11.05 -4.54 -2.34
N LYS A 95 -10.91 -3.22 -2.18
CA LYS A 95 -10.82 -2.30 -3.30
C LYS A 95 -9.54 -2.48 -4.12
N MET A 96 -8.42 -2.74 -3.47
CA MET A 96 -7.16 -3.09 -4.15
C MET A 96 -7.31 -4.35 -4.98
N ILE A 97 -8.01 -5.38 -4.49
CA ILE A 97 -8.30 -6.61 -5.25
C ILE A 97 -9.17 -6.31 -6.49
N GLU A 98 -10.17 -5.44 -6.37
CA GLU A 98 -10.97 -4.99 -7.51
C GLU A 98 -10.13 -4.28 -8.58
N ILE A 99 -9.28 -3.33 -8.16
CA ILE A 99 -8.34 -2.63 -9.02
C ILE A 99 -7.41 -3.64 -9.72
N ALA A 100 -6.79 -4.53 -8.96
CA ALA A 100 -5.86 -5.54 -9.45
C ALA A 100 -6.50 -6.43 -10.53
N LYS A 101 -7.74 -6.90 -10.32
CA LYS A 101 -8.48 -7.69 -11.32
C LYS A 101 -8.66 -6.93 -12.64
N ARG A 102 -8.95 -5.63 -12.60
CA ARG A 102 -9.13 -4.81 -13.80
C ARG A 102 -7.82 -4.53 -14.54
N LEU A 103 -6.71 -4.49 -13.80
CA LEU A 103 -5.37 -4.27 -14.33
C LEU A 103 -4.64 -5.59 -14.67
N ASN A 104 -5.29 -6.75 -14.54
CA ASN A 104 -4.64 -8.07 -14.67
C ASN A 104 -3.37 -8.18 -13.79
N ALA A 105 -3.47 -7.72 -12.55
CA ALA A 105 -2.41 -7.66 -11.55
C ALA A 105 -2.78 -8.48 -10.30
N THR A 106 -1.88 -8.52 -9.33
CA THR A 106 -2.05 -9.16 -8.02
C THR A 106 -1.95 -8.14 -6.89
N VAL A 107 -2.48 -8.48 -5.72
CA VAL A 107 -2.30 -7.70 -4.49
C VAL A 107 -1.36 -8.46 -3.56
N GLN A 108 -0.24 -7.85 -3.20
CA GLN A 108 0.83 -8.47 -2.41
C GLN A 108 1.21 -7.62 -1.19
N GLY A 109 1.40 -8.27 -0.05
CA GLY A 109 1.95 -7.65 1.16
C GLY A 109 3.47 -7.52 1.14
N ASP A 110 4.02 -6.78 2.11
CA ASP A 110 5.47 -6.66 2.31
C ASP A 110 6.17 -8.02 2.47
N GLU A 111 5.50 -9.00 3.08
CA GLU A 111 6.02 -10.36 3.31
C GLU A 111 5.74 -11.29 2.12
N ALA A 112 5.47 -10.70 0.94
CA ALA A 112 5.16 -11.39 -0.30
C ALA A 112 3.89 -12.25 -0.28
N GLU A 113 3.03 -12.16 0.74
CA GLU A 113 1.75 -12.84 0.77
C GLU A 113 0.79 -12.26 -0.27
N ILE A 114 0.06 -13.12 -0.95
CA ILE A 114 -0.87 -12.73 -2.01
C ILE A 114 -2.28 -12.71 -1.45
N TYR A 115 -2.95 -11.56 -1.50
CA TYR A 115 -4.34 -11.41 -1.09
C TYR A 115 -5.28 -11.97 -2.16
N ILE A 116 -5.98 -13.05 -1.83
CA ILE A 116 -7.06 -13.61 -2.65
C ILE A 116 -8.45 -13.14 -2.18
N ALA A 117 -8.56 -12.80 -0.91
CA ALA A 117 -9.66 -12.07 -0.29
C ALA A 117 -9.10 -11.18 0.84
N PRO A 118 -9.86 -10.22 1.39
CA PRO A 118 -9.35 -9.27 2.38
C PRO A 118 -8.70 -9.91 3.61
N ASP A 119 -9.24 -11.03 4.06
CA ASP A 119 -8.82 -11.80 5.22
C ASP A 119 -8.20 -13.16 4.85
N ASN A 120 -7.89 -13.38 3.56
CA ASN A 120 -7.38 -14.65 3.06
C ASN A 120 -6.19 -14.42 2.12
N VAL A 121 -5.05 -14.97 2.52
CA VAL A 121 -3.77 -14.81 1.82
C VAL A 121 -3.13 -16.15 1.51
N ILE A 122 -2.42 -16.22 0.39
CA ILE A 122 -1.50 -17.31 0.06
C ILE A 122 -0.09 -16.85 0.38
N ARG A 123 0.63 -17.60 1.21
CA ARG A 123 2.05 -17.35 1.50
C ARG A 123 2.91 -18.17 0.55
N LYS A 124 3.82 -17.50 -0.15
CA LYS A 124 4.81 -18.13 -1.02
C LYS A 124 6.10 -18.44 -0.27
#